data_AF-W2N4R9-F1
#
_entry.id   AF-W2N4R9-F1
#
_cell.length_a   1.000
_cell.length_b   1.000
_cell.length_c   1.000
_cell.angle_alpha   90.00
_cell.angle_beta   90.00
_cell.angle_gamma   90.00
#
_symmetry.space_group_name_H-M   'P 1'
#
loop_
_entity.id
_entity.type
_entity.pdbx_description
1 polymer ?
#
loop_
_entity_poly.entity_id
_entity_poly.type
_entity_poly.pdbx_seq_one_letter_code
_entity_poly.pdbx_strand_id
1 'polypeptide(L)'
;MDSRANTARIFVSNNYRISATCTDRFAELYRRVEGKATVGLVSLPADMFDEMSSLTTLHLSTNVLTRLPSFHGLKSLKLLALVASMALVELPPFDSLHKLERLIIVIAPLLDSLPDLSPIYDLKTFVTMDRGTWCCNGFLGKCDLQNPMCGIHPVWGVPAATCLPINRTEKIASRGTLDTITKFSMSVCGGMHFLADHQPPPIEETMASCDGILYRQCELPGSPAAICYNARFMGIACTASTYPIEMRRRQIAQGVGDPCDPEYEAWLGCK
;
A
#
# COMPACT_ATOMS: atom_id res chain seq x y z
N MET A 1 -7.93 32.20 13.01
CA MET A 1 -7.36 31.53 11.83
C MET A 1 -6.85 30.18 12.30
N ASP A 2 -7.47 29.14 11.76
CA ASP A 2 -7.95 27.97 12.47
C ASP A 2 -7.10 26.74 12.11
N SER A 3 -6.50 26.10 13.11
CA SER A 3 -5.66 24.91 12.93
C SER A 3 -5.84 23.91 14.08
N ARG A 4 -7.09 23.56 14.39
CA ARG A 4 -7.38 22.37 15.20
C ARG A 4 -8.19 21.39 14.38
N ALA A 5 -7.48 20.54 13.63
CA ALA A 5 -8.03 19.30 13.10
C ALA A 5 -8.38 18.39 14.30
N ASN A 6 -9.59 18.54 14.82
CA ASN A 6 -10.15 17.73 15.90
C ASN A 6 -10.25 16.27 15.44
N THR A 7 -9.24 15.48 15.83
CA THR A 7 -9.17 14.05 15.59
C THR A 7 -10.03 13.33 16.63
N ALA A 8 -11.22 12.87 16.25
CA ALA A 8 -11.98 11.93 17.08
C ALA A 8 -11.26 10.57 17.07
N ARG A 9 -10.56 10.24 18.15
CA ARG A 9 -9.88 8.95 18.36
C ARG A 9 -10.80 8.04 19.18
N ILE A 10 -11.22 6.91 18.63
CA ILE A 10 -11.86 5.85 19.43
C ILE A 10 -10.82 4.74 19.65
N PHE A 11 -10.38 4.59 20.90
CA PHE A 11 -9.66 3.42 21.37
C PHE A 11 -10.68 2.32 21.68
N VAL A 12 -10.60 1.18 21.00
CA VAL A 12 -11.44 0.02 21.33
C VAL A 12 -10.72 -0.80 22.40
N SER A 13 -11.08 -0.56 23.66
CA SER A 13 -10.64 -1.34 24.83
C SER A 13 -11.72 -2.38 25.18
N ASN A 14 -11.39 -3.66 25.02
CA ASN A 14 -12.26 -4.76 25.45
C ASN A 14 -12.31 -4.84 26.99
N ASN A 15 -13.49 -4.57 27.56
CA ASN A 15 -14.01 -5.35 28.69
C ASN A 15 -15.52 -5.19 28.95
N TYR A 16 -16.28 -4.55 28.05
CA TYR A 16 -17.74 -4.64 28.08
C TYR A 16 -18.23 -4.82 26.64
N ARG A 17 -19.27 -5.64 26.46
CA ARG A 17 -20.04 -5.77 25.22
C ARG A 17 -20.11 -4.40 24.53
N ILE A 18 -19.81 -4.32 23.23
CA ILE A 18 -20.20 -3.16 22.43
C ILE A 18 -21.73 -3.20 22.37
N SER A 19 -22.36 -2.61 23.40
CA SER A 19 -23.79 -2.34 23.42
C SER A 19 -24.02 -1.21 22.43
N ALA A 20 -25.05 -1.35 21.59
CA ALA A 20 -25.50 -0.40 20.58
C ALA A 20 -26.05 0.91 21.19
N THR A 21 -25.25 1.58 22.02
CA THR A 21 -25.55 2.87 22.63
C THR A 21 -24.28 3.74 22.64
N CYS A 22 -23.86 4.15 21.44
CA CYS A 22 -23.03 5.35 21.30
C CYS A 22 -23.72 6.32 20.32
N THR A 23 -24.98 6.63 20.64
CA THR A 23 -25.65 7.86 20.23
C THR A 23 -25.04 8.99 21.06
N ASP A 24 -24.24 9.87 20.44
CA ASP A 24 -24.49 11.31 20.47
C ASP A 24 -23.43 12.12 19.69
N ARG A 25 -23.88 12.63 18.53
CA ARG A 25 -23.62 13.94 17.90
C ARG A 25 -22.20 14.43 17.54
N PHE A 26 -21.10 13.74 17.84
CA PHE A 26 -19.75 14.29 17.52
C PHE A 26 -18.78 13.36 16.77
N ALA A 27 -19.20 12.17 16.33
CA ALA A 27 -18.35 11.19 15.64
C ALA A 27 -18.54 11.12 14.11
N GLU A 28 -19.25 12.08 13.50
CA GLU A 28 -19.80 11.90 12.14
C GLU A 28 -18.83 12.22 11.00
N LEU A 29 -17.73 12.93 11.24
CA LEU A 29 -16.84 13.37 10.15
C LEU A 29 -15.65 12.42 9.89
N TYR A 30 -15.10 11.76 10.92
CA TYR A 30 -13.89 10.94 10.81
C TYR A 30 -13.92 9.79 11.83
N ARG A 31 -13.80 8.54 11.37
CA ARG A 31 -13.69 7.36 12.24
C ARG A 31 -12.42 6.57 11.89
N ARG A 32 -11.50 6.50 12.84
CA ARG A 32 -10.33 5.62 12.80
C ARG A 32 -10.50 4.56 13.88
N VAL A 33 -10.47 3.30 13.47
CA VAL A 33 -10.60 2.13 14.36
C VAL A 33 -9.27 1.37 14.28
N GLU A 34 -8.55 1.33 15.39
CA GLU A 34 -7.26 0.64 15.47
C GLU A 34 -7.30 -0.43 16.56
N GLY A 35 -6.65 -1.57 16.31
CA GLY A 35 -6.28 -2.50 17.38
C GLY A 35 -5.10 -1.97 18.18
N LYS A 36 -4.97 -2.41 19.45
CA LYS A 36 -3.77 -2.14 20.24
C LYS A 36 -2.63 -3.02 19.72
N ALA A 37 -1.40 -2.49 19.66
CA ALA A 37 -0.23 -3.24 19.17
C ALA A 37 0.04 -4.57 19.93
N THR A 38 -0.51 -4.72 21.13
CA THR A 38 -0.32 -5.91 21.98
C THR A 38 -1.44 -6.96 21.85
N VAL A 39 -2.65 -6.55 21.45
CA VAL A 39 -3.81 -7.42 21.22
C VAL A 39 -4.64 -6.74 20.13
N GLY A 40 -4.53 -7.21 18.89
CA GLY A 40 -5.24 -6.64 17.75
C GLY A 40 -6.77 -6.70 17.93
N LEU A 41 -7.49 -5.86 17.17
CA LEU A 41 -8.96 -5.89 17.15
C LEU A 41 -9.45 -7.24 16.62
N VAL A 42 -10.24 -7.97 17.42
CA VAL A 42 -10.63 -9.38 17.17
C VAL A 42 -11.99 -9.52 16.49
N SER A 43 -12.94 -8.63 16.82
CA SER A 43 -14.27 -8.64 16.21
C SER A 43 -14.88 -7.24 16.19
N LEU A 44 -15.81 -7.03 15.27
CA LEU A 44 -16.68 -5.86 15.20
C LEU A 44 -18.14 -6.32 15.12
N PRO A 45 -19.10 -5.60 15.73
CA PRO A 45 -20.52 -5.89 15.56
C PRO A 45 -20.93 -5.80 14.09
N ALA A 46 -21.80 -6.70 13.65
CA ALA A 46 -22.22 -6.80 12.25
C ALA A 46 -22.96 -5.53 11.75
N ASP A 47 -23.62 -4.83 12.65
CA ASP A 47 -24.44 -3.63 12.44
C ASP A 47 -23.69 -2.31 12.72
N MET A 48 -22.39 -2.38 13.06
CA MET A 48 -21.61 -1.22 13.52
C MET A 48 -21.63 -0.01 12.56
N PHE A 49 -21.85 -0.25 11.27
CA PHE A 49 -21.82 0.76 10.21
C PHE A 49 -23.19 1.09 9.60
N ASP A 50 -24.28 0.47 10.05
CA ASP A 50 -25.59 0.57 9.39
C ASP A 50 -26.15 1.99 9.41
N GLU A 51 -26.01 2.70 10.52
CA GLU A 51 -26.53 4.07 10.71
C GLU A 51 -25.45 5.16 10.58
N MET A 52 -24.39 4.87 9.82
CA MET A 52 -23.22 5.74 9.69
C MET A 52 -23.15 6.53 8.38
N SER A 53 -24.30 7.04 7.92
CA SER A 53 -24.42 7.71 6.61
C SER A 53 -23.62 8.99 6.46
N SER A 54 -23.27 9.68 7.55
CA SER A 54 -22.42 10.88 7.55
C SER A 54 -20.91 10.57 7.46
N LEU A 55 -20.49 9.32 7.72
CA LEU A 55 -19.08 8.98 7.87
C LEU A 55 -18.30 9.18 6.57
N THR A 56 -17.27 10.03 6.59
CA THR A 56 -16.47 10.32 5.39
C THR A 56 -15.13 9.58 5.33
N THR A 57 -14.62 9.12 6.47
CA THR A 57 -13.34 8.42 6.54
C THR A 57 -13.43 7.22 7.46
N LEU A 58 -13.01 6.06 6.95
CA LEU A 58 -12.86 4.82 7.69
C LEU A 58 -11.41 4.34 7.53
N HIS A 59 -10.70 4.27 8.63
CA HIS A 59 -9.36 3.67 8.69
C HIS A 59 -9.37 2.52 9.67
N LEU A 60 -9.09 1.31 9.18
CA LEU A 60 -8.88 0.11 9.98
C LEU A 60 -7.40 -0.28 9.92
N SER A 61 -6.74 -0.31 11.07
CA SER A 61 -5.33 -0.70 11.14
C SER A 61 -5.03 -1.72 12.23
N THR A 62 -4.02 -2.55 11.97
CA THR A 62 -3.44 -3.50 12.95
C THR A 62 -4.52 -4.30 13.67
N ASN A 63 -5.23 -5.12 12.89
CA ASN A 63 -6.33 -5.94 13.37
C ASN A 63 -6.13 -7.40 12.98
N VAL A 64 -6.85 -8.29 13.66
CA VAL A 64 -6.89 -9.74 13.36
C VAL A 64 -8.27 -10.15 12.88
N LEU A 65 -9.02 -9.18 12.31
CA LEU A 65 -10.34 -9.42 11.76
C LEU A 65 -10.22 -10.29 10.51
N THR A 66 -10.98 -11.37 10.47
CA THR A 66 -11.10 -12.21 9.28
C THR A 66 -12.12 -11.67 8.30
N ARG A 67 -13.13 -10.94 8.79
CA ARG A 67 -14.18 -10.29 8.01
C ARG A 67 -14.53 -8.93 8.61
N LEU A 68 -15.05 -8.03 7.80
CA LEU A 68 -15.54 -6.72 8.21
C LEU A 68 -17.09 -6.68 8.21
N PRO A 69 -17.71 -5.84 9.04
CA PRO A 69 -19.14 -5.55 8.95
C PRO A 69 -19.51 -4.97 7.58
N SER A 70 -20.80 -5.02 7.25
CA SER A 70 -21.32 -4.46 6.00
C SER A 70 -21.01 -2.96 5.88
N PHE A 71 -20.72 -2.51 4.66
CA PHE A 71 -20.52 -1.08 4.37
C PHE A 71 -21.79 -0.37 3.90
N HIS A 72 -22.94 -1.04 3.86
CA HIS A 72 -24.20 -0.51 3.32
C HIS A 72 -24.62 0.86 3.87
N GLY A 73 -24.37 1.12 5.16
CA GLY A 73 -24.68 2.40 5.81
C GLY A 73 -23.71 3.54 5.49
N LEU A 74 -22.53 3.28 4.91
CA LEU A 74 -21.42 4.23 4.73
C LEU A 74 -21.56 5.11 3.47
N LYS A 75 -22.75 5.69 3.26
CA LYS A 75 -23.13 6.40 2.01
C LYS A 75 -22.32 7.67 1.70
N SER A 76 -21.64 8.24 2.70
CA SER A 76 -20.79 9.43 2.52
C SER A 76 -19.30 9.15 2.58
N LEU A 77 -18.89 7.88 2.56
CA LEU A 77 -17.49 7.50 2.71
C LEU A 77 -16.66 7.97 1.50
N LYS A 78 -15.60 8.72 1.79
CA LYS A 78 -14.64 9.27 0.82
C LYS A 78 -13.28 8.59 0.89
N LEU A 79 -12.89 8.12 2.07
CA LEU A 79 -11.63 7.44 2.30
C LEU A 79 -11.86 6.12 3.03
N LEU A 80 -11.40 5.03 2.42
CA LEU A 80 -11.26 3.72 3.06
C LEU A 80 -9.78 3.34 3.07
N ALA A 81 -9.22 3.19 4.26
CA ALA A 81 -7.86 2.70 4.47
C ALA A 81 -7.88 1.42 5.31
N LEU A 82 -7.26 0.37 4.78
CA LEU A 82 -7.03 -0.90 5.46
C LEU A 82 -5.53 -1.09 5.54
N VAL A 83 -4.98 -1.19 6.75
CA VAL A 83 -3.54 -1.25 6.98
C VAL A 83 -3.20 -2.40 7.93
N ALA A 84 -2.31 -3.30 7.53
CA ALA A 84 -1.89 -4.44 8.34
C ALA A 84 -3.09 -5.28 8.81
N SER A 85 -3.94 -5.67 7.86
CA SER A 85 -5.08 -6.57 8.05
C SER A 85 -4.66 -8.00 7.71
N MET A 86 -3.84 -8.60 8.57
CA MET A 86 -3.14 -9.86 8.28
C MET A 86 -4.05 -11.08 8.13
N ALA A 87 -5.22 -11.05 8.78
CA ALA A 87 -6.17 -12.16 8.81
C ALA A 87 -7.37 -11.97 7.86
N LEU A 88 -7.48 -10.81 7.21
CA LEU A 88 -8.65 -10.44 6.42
C LEU A 88 -8.68 -11.22 5.10
N VAL A 89 -9.72 -12.06 4.92
CA VAL A 89 -9.83 -12.95 3.75
C VAL A 89 -10.74 -12.41 2.65
N GLU A 90 -11.66 -11.50 2.99
CA GLU A 90 -12.59 -10.90 2.05
C GLU A 90 -13.01 -9.49 2.48
N LEU A 91 -13.41 -8.67 1.51
CA LEU A 91 -14.02 -7.37 1.74
C LEU A 91 -15.53 -7.44 1.51
N PRO A 92 -16.34 -6.70 2.29
CA PRO A 92 -17.76 -6.58 2.03
C PRO A 92 -18.02 -5.85 0.71
N PRO A 93 -19.22 -5.99 0.12
CA PRO A 93 -19.60 -5.30 -1.12
C PRO A 93 -19.50 -3.77 -1.02
N PHE A 94 -19.14 -3.13 -2.13
CA PHE A 94 -18.98 -1.67 -2.22
C PHE A 94 -20.20 -0.98 -2.86
N ASP A 95 -21.34 -1.66 -2.91
CA ASP A 95 -22.56 -1.23 -3.60
C ASP A 95 -23.09 0.15 -3.18
N SER A 96 -22.78 0.58 -1.96
CA SER A 96 -23.20 1.88 -1.39
C SER A 96 -22.10 2.96 -1.39
N LEU A 97 -20.86 2.61 -1.75
CA LEU A 97 -19.68 3.47 -1.62
C LEU A 97 -19.49 4.43 -2.80
N HIS A 98 -20.60 5.00 -3.27
CA HIS A 98 -20.67 5.87 -4.43
C HIS A 98 -19.72 7.08 -4.38
N LYS A 99 -19.47 7.62 -3.17
CA LYS A 99 -18.64 8.81 -2.95
C LYS A 99 -17.17 8.50 -2.62
N LEU A 100 -16.74 7.24 -2.76
CA LEU A 100 -15.40 6.85 -2.38
C LEU A 100 -14.37 7.46 -3.35
N GLU A 101 -13.51 8.31 -2.82
CA GLU A 101 -12.48 9.02 -3.58
C GLU A 101 -11.10 8.35 -3.43
N ARG A 102 -10.86 7.69 -2.29
CA ARG A 102 -9.56 7.09 -1.93
C ARG A 102 -9.74 5.70 -1.32
N LEU A 103 -9.12 4.71 -1.95
CA LEU A 103 -9.01 3.33 -1.46
C LEU A 103 -7.54 2.99 -1.24
N ILE A 104 -7.19 2.64 -0.01
CA ILE A 104 -5.81 2.29 0.37
C ILE A 104 -5.85 0.92 1.04
N ILE A 105 -5.14 -0.06 0.48
CA ILE A 105 -5.02 -1.41 1.05
C ILE A 105 -3.54 -1.75 1.20
N VAL A 106 -3.03 -1.70 2.42
CA VAL A 106 -1.62 -1.94 2.72
C VAL A 106 -1.53 -3.16 3.63
N ILE A 107 -0.74 -4.16 3.22
CA ILE A 107 -0.53 -5.40 3.97
C ILE A 107 -1.87 -6.09 4.26
N ALA A 108 -2.40 -6.74 3.22
CA ALA A 108 -3.62 -7.54 3.29
C ALA A 108 -3.41 -8.84 2.49
N PRO A 109 -2.53 -9.72 2.97
CA PRO A 109 -1.95 -10.78 2.16
C PRO A 109 -2.91 -11.93 1.83
N LEU A 110 -3.95 -12.13 2.64
CA LEU A 110 -4.91 -13.22 2.47
C LEU A 110 -6.08 -12.87 1.54
N LEU A 111 -6.23 -11.61 1.17
CA LEU A 111 -7.23 -11.22 0.18
C LEU A 111 -6.83 -11.80 -1.18
N ASP A 112 -7.71 -12.57 -1.78
CA ASP A 112 -7.48 -13.19 -3.10
C ASP A 112 -8.31 -12.54 -4.21
N SER A 113 -9.16 -11.59 -3.86
CA SER A 113 -10.10 -10.92 -4.75
C SER A 113 -10.52 -9.57 -4.18
N LEU A 114 -11.18 -8.76 -5.00
CA LEU A 114 -11.76 -7.48 -4.62
C LEU A 114 -13.27 -7.49 -4.91
N PRO A 115 -14.07 -6.71 -4.16
CA PRO A 115 -15.49 -6.52 -4.48
C PRO A 115 -15.64 -5.76 -5.79
N ASP A 116 -16.87 -5.70 -6.32
CA ASP A 116 -17.16 -4.90 -7.49
C ASP A 116 -16.89 -3.41 -7.23
N LEU A 117 -16.03 -2.81 -8.05
CA LEU A 117 -15.67 -1.39 -7.96
C LEU A 117 -16.55 -0.52 -8.88
N SER A 118 -17.39 -1.12 -9.73
CA SER A 118 -18.30 -0.40 -10.64
C SER A 118 -19.19 0.65 -9.96
N PRO A 119 -19.68 0.46 -8.72
CA PRO A 119 -20.48 1.46 -8.02
C PRO A 119 -19.73 2.75 -7.66
N ILE A 120 -18.39 2.76 -7.75
CA ILE A 120 -17.51 3.88 -7.37
C ILE A 120 -17.13 4.68 -8.62
N TYR A 121 -17.78 5.83 -8.83
CA TYR A 121 -17.60 6.63 -10.06
C TYR A 121 -16.48 7.68 -9.99
N ASP A 122 -16.10 8.18 -8.80
CA ASP A 122 -15.10 9.26 -8.63
C ASP A 122 -13.85 8.81 -7.86
N LEU A 123 -13.37 7.59 -8.13
CA LEU A 123 -12.14 7.11 -7.49
C LEU A 123 -10.93 7.88 -8.05
N LYS A 124 -10.27 8.63 -7.16
CA LYS A 124 -9.09 9.47 -7.44
C LYS A 124 -7.79 8.78 -7.06
N THR A 125 -7.82 7.95 -6.03
CA THR A 125 -6.64 7.25 -5.53
C THR A 125 -6.99 5.80 -5.22
N PHE A 126 -6.24 4.88 -5.81
CA PHE A 126 -6.25 3.48 -5.43
C PHE A 126 -4.82 2.98 -5.29
N VAL A 127 -4.40 2.67 -4.06
CA VAL A 127 -3.04 2.21 -3.77
C VAL A 127 -3.10 0.89 -3.03
N THR A 128 -2.26 -0.04 -3.45
CA THR A 128 -2.09 -1.31 -2.74
C THR A 128 -0.61 -1.62 -2.54
N MET A 129 -0.22 -2.04 -1.34
CA MET A 129 1.15 -2.44 -1.00
C MET A 129 1.11 -3.74 -0.21
N ASP A 130 2.09 -4.64 -0.41
CA ASP A 130 2.12 -5.97 0.21
C ASP A 130 0.74 -6.64 0.17
N ARG A 131 0.21 -6.66 -1.04
CA ARG A 131 -1.20 -6.87 -1.34
C ARG A 131 -1.50 -8.31 -1.72
N GLY A 132 -2.79 -8.61 -1.80
CA GLY A 132 -3.32 -9.93 -2.07
C GLY A 132 -3.00 -10.53 -3.44
N THR A 133 -3.34 -11.80 -3.62
CA THR A 133 -2.98 -12.62 -4.80
C THR A 133 -3.82 -12.32 -6.05
N TRP A 134 -4.77 -11.38 -5.96
CA TRP A 134 -5.76 -11.08 -7.01
C TRP A 134 -5.16 -10.59 -8.34
N CYS A 135 -3.92 -10.08 -8.35
CA CYS A 135 -3.26 -9.66 -9.58
C CYS A 135 -2.75 -10.82 -10.45
N CYS A 136 -2.70 -12.04 -9.92
CA CYS A 136 -2.04 -13.16 -10.58
C CYS A 136 -2.76 -14.51 -10.39
N ASN A 137 -3.66 -14.64 -9.42
CA ASN A 137 -4.42 -15.87 -9.18
C ASN A 137 -5.58 -16.12 -10.17
N GLY A 138 -5.73 -15.25 -11.18
CA GLY A 138 -6.79 -15.32 -12.19
C GLY A 138 -8.07 -14.53 -11.85
N PHE A 139 -8.12 -13.76 -10.76
CA PHE A 139 -9.26 -12.89 -10.47
C PHE A 139 -9.49 -11.83 -11.56
N LEU A 140 -8.41 -11.18 -12.00
CA LEU A 140 -8.43 -10.15 -13.05
C LEU A 140 -8.35 -10.70 -14.49
N GLY A 141 -8.41 -12.02 -14.66
CA GLY A 141 -8.30 -12.65 -15.98
C GLY A 141 -7.52 -13.96 -15.94
N LYS A 142 -6.48 -14.08 -16.77
CA LYS A 142 -5.68 -15.30 -16.82
C LYS A 142 -4.82 -15.42 -15.56
N CYS A 143 -4.81 -16.61 -14.95
CA CYS A 143 -3.90 -16.91 -13.87
C CYS A 143 -2.45 -16.99 -14.37
N ASP A 144 -1.54 -16.38 -13.62
CA ASP A 144 -0.09 -16.38 -13.85
C ASP A 144 0.65 -16.56 -12.52
N LEU A 145 0.93 -17.82 -12.16
CA LEU A 145 1.66 -18.15 -10.94
C LEU A 145 3.18 -17.88 -11.02
N GLN A 146 3.70 -17.47 -12.19
CA GLN A 146 5.08 -17.01 -12.31
C GLN A 146 5.23 -15.56 -11.84
N ASN A 147 4.12 -14.82 -11.74
CA ASN A 147 4.12 -13.49 -11.19
C ASN A 147 4.63 -13.53 -9.74
N PRO A 148 5.67 -12.73 -9.39
CA PRO A 148 6.24 -12.74 -8.05
C PRO A 148 5.22 -12.52 -6.92
N MET A 149 4.11 -11.82 -7.20
CA MET A 149 3.03 -11.56 -6.23
C MET A 149 2.24 -12.78 -5.81
N CYS A 150 2.28 -13.85 -6.60
CA CYS A 150 1.68 -15.13 -6.27
C CYS A 150 2.68 -16.10 -5.63
N GLY A 151 3.95 -15.70 -5.50
CA GLY A 151 4.96 -16.47 -4.79
C GLY A 151 4.80 -16.37 -3.26
N ILE A 152 5.69 -17.04 -2.54
CA ILE A 152 5.76 -16.93 -1.08
C ILE A 152 6.21 -15.52 -0.71
N HIS A 153 5.45 -14.84 0.15
CA HIS A 153 5.83 -13.49 0.57
C HIS A 153 7.06 -13.54 1.51
N PRO A 154 8.18 -12.86 1.19
CA PRO A 154 9.45 -13.02 1.91
C PRO A 154 9.41 -12.52 3.36
N VAL A 155 8.62 -11.47 3.63
CA VAL A 155 8.48 -10.89 4.99
C VAL A 155 7.40 -11.62 5.81
N TRP A 156 6.20 -11.78 5.25
CA TRP A 156 5.03 -12.27 5.98
C TRP A 156 4.86 -13.80 5.96
N GLY A 157 5.65 -14.54 5.16
CA GLY A 157 5.56 -15.99 5.07
C GLY A 157 4.24 -16.50 4.48
N VAL A 158 3.57 -15.67 3.69
CA VAL A 158 2.26 -15.99 3.10
C VAL A 158 2.47 -17.08 2.06
N PRO A 159 1.68 -18.17 2.08
CA PRO A 159 1.81 -19.26 1.11
C PRO A 159 1.64 -18.77 -0.33
N ALA A 160 2.28 -19.48 -1.26
CA ALA A 160 2.07 -19.22 -2.69
C ALA A 160 0.59 -19.36 -3.06
N ALA A 161 0.13 -18.51 -3.96
CA ALA A 161 -1.24 -18.52 -4.44
C ALA A 161 -1.53 -19.76 -5.28
N THR A 162 -2.80 -20.14 -5.33
CA THR A 162 -3.32 -21.09 -6.33
C THR A 162 -4.23 -20.35 -7.30
N CYS A 163 -4.34 -20.87 -8.52
CA CYS A 163 -5.29 -20.31 -9.49
C CYS A 163 -6.73 -20.54 -9.02
N LEU A 164 -7.55 -19.50 -9.15
CA LEU A 164 -8.99 -19.62 -8.97
C LEU A 164 -9.58 -20.60 -10.00
N PRO A 165 -10.59 -21.42 -9.65
CA PRO A 165 -11.19 -22.38 -10.56
C PRO A 165 -11.73 -21.74 -11.85
N ILE A 166 -11.63 -22.45 -12.99
CA ILE A 166 -12.07 -21.94 -14.29
C ILE A 166 -13.60 -21.78 -14.36
N ASN A 167 -14.36 -22.73 -13.80
CA ASN A 167 -15.83 -22.75 -13.85
C ASN A 167 -16.47 -22.14 -12.58
N ARG A 168 -15.83 -21.13 -11.98
CA ARG A 168 -16.36 -20.46 -10.79
C ARG A 168 -17.49 -19.49 -11.14
N THR A 169 -18.37 -19.23 -10.18
CA THR A 169 -19.46 -18.24 -10.28
C THR A 169 -19.20 -16.99 -9.43
N GLU A 170 -18.20 -17.06 -8.54
CA GLU A 170 -17.78 -15.99 -7.64
C GLU A 170 -16.34 -15.56 -7.93
N LYS A 171 -15.90 -14.42 -7.37
CA LYS A 171 -14.55 -13.87 -7.58
C LYS A 171 -14.23 -13.71 -9.07
N ILE A 172 -15.19 -13.13 -9.78
CA ILE A 172 -15.07 -12.72 -11.18
C ILE A 172 -15.08 -11.20 -11.17
N ALA A 173 -13.98 -10.58 -11.61
CA ALA A 173 -13.92 -9.14 -11.74
C ALA A 173 -14.96 -8.67 -12.78
N SER A 174 -15.83 -7.74 -12.38
CA SER A 174 -16.76 -7.07 -13.29
C SER A 174 -15.97 -6.24 -14.31
N ARG A 175 -16.66 -5.79 -15.37
CA ARG A 175 -16.03 -4.90 -16.36
C ARG A 175 -15.55 -3.59 -15.73
N GLY A 176 -16.36 -2.98 -14.86
CA GLY A 176 -15.98 -1.75 -14.16
C GLY A 176 -14.82 -1.94 -13.18
N THR A 177 -14.73 -3.10 -12.52
CA THR A 177 -13.54 -3.46 -11.72
C THR A 177 -12.30 -3.55 -12.59
N LEU A 178 -12.36 -4.25 -13.73
CA LEU A 178 -11.21 -4.37 -14.65
C LEU A 178 -10.76 -3.01 -15.18
N ASP A 179 -11.70 -2.14 -15.56
CA ASP A 179 -11.39 -0.78 -16.05
C ASP A 179 -10.75 0.07 -14.93
N THR A 180 -11.25 -0.04 -13.70
CA THR A 180 -10.67 0.64 -12.52
C THR A 180 -9.25 0.16 -12.21
N ILE A 181 -9.03 -1.15 -12.20
CA ILE A 181 -7.69 -1.71 -11.96
C ILE A 181 -6.72 -1.30 -13.07
N THR A 182 -7.18 -1.25 -14.32
CA THR A 182 -6.38 -0.79 -15.45
C THR A 182 -5.95 0.68 -15.28
N LYS A 183 -6.89 1.55 -14.86
CA LYS A 183 -6.63 2.97 -14.56
C LYS A 183 -5.56 3.15 -13.49
N PHE A 184 -5.52 2.28 -12.48
CA PHE A 184 -4.57 2.34 -11.36
C PHE A 184 -3.52 1.23 -11.40
N SER A 185 -3.22 0.70 -12.59
CA SER A 185 -2.38 -0.50 -12.73
C SER A 185 -1.01 -0.37 -12.05
N MET A 186 -0.37 0.80 -12.12
CA MET A 186 0.94 1.04 -11.49
C MET A 186 0.92 0.99 -9.96
N SER A 187 -0.13 1.49 -9.31
CA SER A 187 -0.26 1.56 -7.84
C SER A 187 -1.04 0.40 -7.24
N VAL A 188 -1.87 -0.24 -8.08
CA VAL A 188 -2.47 -1.54 -7.83
C VAL A 188 -1.51 -2.54 -8.43
N CYS A 189 -1.78 -3.21 -9.56
CA CYS A 189 -1.05 -4.37 -10.07
C CYS A 189 0.42 -4.17 -10.54
N GLY A 190 1.08 -3.08 -10.14
CA GLY A 190 2.47 -2.78 -10.49
C GLY A 190 3.40 -3.88 -9.97
N GLY A 191 4.61 -3.98 -10.53
CA GLY A 191 5.61 -4.93 -10.05
C GLY A 191 5.79 -4.81 -8.55
N MET A 192 6.18 -5.90 -7.87
CA MET A 192 6.51 -5.79 -6.46
C MET A 192 7.48 -4.62 -6.35
N HIS A 193 7.12 -3.62 -5.53
CA HIS A 193 8.13 -2.91 -4.80
C HIS A 193 8.74 -4.00 -3.93
N PHE A 194 9.65 -4.78 -4.53
CA PHE A 194 10.70 -5.39 -3.77
C PHE A 194 11.17 -4.27 -2.86
N LEU A 195 11.62 -4.65 -1.69
CA LEU A 195 12.60 -3.83 -1.02
C LEU A 195 13.88 -3.81 -1.90
N ALA A 196 13.77 -3.41 -3.18
CA ALA A 196 14.79 -2.70 -3.91
C ALA A 196 15.07 -1.51 -3.01
N ASP A 197 16.17 -1.63 -2.28
CA ASP A 197 16.63 -0.81 -1.16
C ASP A 197 16.37 -1.35 0.25
N HIS A 198 16.24 -2.67 0.45
CA HIS A 198 17.08 -3.30 1.48
C HIS A 198 18.51 -3.31 0.97
N GLN A 199 19.04 -2.10 0.77
CA GLN A 199 20.47 -1.93 0.85
C GLN A 199 20.86 -2.42 2.24
N PRO A 200 21.74 -3.44 2.34
CA PRO A 200 22.33 -3.73 3.63
C PRO A 200 22.94 -2.44 4.17
N PRO A 201 23.00 -2.28 5.50
CA PRO A 201 23.74 -1.18 6.09
C PRO A 201 25.11 -1.07 5.42
N PRO A 202 25.58 0.14 5.11
CA PRO A 202 26.85 0.33 4.44
C PRO A 202 27.96 -0.36 5.23
N ILE A 203 28.78 -1.14 4.53
CA ILE A 203 29.95 -1.82 5.09
C ILE A 203 31.20 -1.04 4.71
N GLU A 204 32.30 -1.24 5.44
CA GLU A 204 33.55 -0.50 5.22
C GLU A 204 34.03 -0.60 3.77
N GLU A 205 33.92 -1.78 3.15
CA GLU A 205 34.31 -2.01 1.75
C GLU A 205 33.49 -1.17 0.75
N THR A 206 32.16 -1.08 0.93
CA THR A 206 31.29 -0.32 0.03
C THR A 206 31.37 1.18 0.26
N MET A 207 31.82 1.62 1.44
CA MET A 207 32.10 3.02 1.74
C MET A 207 33.46 3.45 1.21
N ALA A 208 34.48 2.59 1.34
CA ALA A 208 35.82 2.85 0.83
C ALA A 208 35.83 3.04 -0.69
N SER A 209 35.01 2.26 -1.41
CA SER A 209 34.83 2.43 -2.86
C SER A 209 34.11 3.72 -3.27
N CYS A 210 33.67 4.54 -2.31
CA CYS A 210 33.05 5.84 -2.53
C CYS A 210 33.86 7.03 -2.04
N ASP A 211 34.83 6.83 -1.14
CA ASP A 211 35.69 7.90 -0.58
C ASP A 211 34.91 9.16 -0.13
N GLY A 212 33.68 8.97 0.35
CA GLY A 212 32.81 10.08 0.76
C GLY A 212 32.28 10.98 -0.38
N ILE A 213 32.47 10.61 -1.65
CA ILE A 213 32.02 11.40 -2.81
C ILE A 213 30.65 10.88 -3.28
N LEU A 214 29.64 11.76 -3.30
CA LEU A 214 28.32 11.45 -3.83
C LEU A 214 28.33 11.37 -5.36
N TYR A 215 27.44 10.55 -5.90
CA TYR A 215 27.13 10.44 -7.33
C TYR A 215 28.25 9.91 -8.25
N ARG A 216 29.46 9.67 -7.72
CA ARG A 216 30.51 8.97 -8.48
C ARG A 216 30.05 7.56 -8.85
N GLN A 217 30.48 7.11 -10.01
CA GLN A 217 30.30 5.73 -10.43
C GLN A 217 31.18 4.81 -9.56
N CYS A 218 30.64 3.66 -9.18
CA CYS A 218 31.36 2.63 -8.44
C CYS A 218 31.00 1.25 -8.99
N GLU A 219 31.76 0.22 -8.60
CA GLU A 219 31.58 -1.15 -9.10
C GLU A 219 31.03 -2.06 -8.00
N LEU A 220 30.01 -2.83 -8.34
CA LEU A 220 29.46 -3.89 -7.49
C LEU A 220 29.35 -5.20 -8.28
N PRO A 221 29.81 -6.33 -7.73
CA PRO A 221 29.71 -7.63 -8.38
C PRO A 221 28.26 -7.93 -8.79
N GLY A 222 28.06 -8.30 -10.06
CA GLY A 222 26.74 -8.68 -10.58
C GLY A 222 25.81 -7.51 -10.92
N SER A 223 26.26 -6.27 -10.82
CA SER A 223 25.46 -5.08 -11.16
C SER A 223 26.06 -4.34 -12.36
N PRO A 224 25.28 -4.01 -13.40
CA PRO A 224 25.80 -3.36 -14.61
C PRO A 224 26.17 -1.89 -14.40
N ALA A 225 25.58 -1.24 -13.40
CA ALA A 225 25.89 0.12 -12.99
C ALA A 225 25.62 0.28 -11.49
N ALA A 226 26.51 0.99 -10.80
CA ALA A 226 26.34 1.35 -9.40
C ALA A 226 26.83 2.78 -9.15
N ILE A 227 26.29 3.41 -8.11
CA ILE A 227 26.50 4.82 -7.77
C ILE A 227 26.78 4.96 -6.27
N CYS A 228 27.61 5.92 -5.90
CA CYS A 228 27.81 6.29 -4.51
C CYS A 228 26.67 7.18 -4.01
N TYR A 229 25.94 6.73 -3.00
CA TYR A 229 24.77 7.43 -2.50
C TYR A 229 24.60 7.26 -0.98
N ASN A 230 23.99 8.26 -0.34
CA ASN A 230 23.69 8.26 1.10
C ASN A 230 22.26 7.78 1.37
N ALA A 231 22.00 6.50 1.10
CA ALA A 231 20.69 5.92 1.36
C ALA A 231 20.30 6.07 2.84
N ARG A 232 19.13 6.66 3.11
CA ARG A 232 18.56 6.86 4.46
C ARG A 232 19.45 7.68 5.41
N PHE A 233 20.23 8.63 4.88
CA PHE A 233 21.17 9.45 5.66
C PHE A 233 22.26 8.64 6.39
N MET A 234 22.58 7.45 5.89
CA MET A 234 23.75 6.68 6.33
C MET A 234 25.02 7.12 5.59
N GLY A 235 26.16 6.50 5.91
CA GLY A 235 27.41 6.73 5.20
C GLY A 235 27.28 6.53 3.70
N ILE A 236 28.05 7.31 2.92
CA ILE A 236 28.05 7.22 1.46
C ILE A 236 28.67 5.88 1.08
N ALA A 237 27.88 5.04 0.40
CA ALA A 237 28.31 3.73 -0.01
C ALA A 237 27.83 3.41 -1.42
N CYS A 238 28.54 2.47 -2.05
CA CYS A 238 28.22 2.03 -3.39
C CYS A 238 26.89 1.26 -3.39
N THR A 239 25.98 1.66 -4.28
CA THR A 239 24.66 1.07 -4.43
C THR A 239 24.37 0.69 -5.88
N ALA A 240 23.80 -0.49 -6.09
CA ALA A 240 23.28 -0.94 -7.38
C ALA A 240 21.85 -0.44 -7.65
N SER A 241 21.29 0.38 -6.76
CA SER A 241 19.95 0.95 -6.92
C SER A 241 19.91 1.87 -8.15
N THR A 242 18.92 1.67 -9.01
CA THR A 242 18.73 2.51 -10.20
C THR A 242 18.10 3.86 -9.86
N TYR A 243 17.40 3.97 -8.73
CA TYR A 243 16.67 5.18 -8.35
C TYR A 243 17.57 6.41 -8.16
N PRO A 244 18.71 6.36 -7.44
CA PRO A 244 19.58 7.51 -7.29
C PRO A 244 20.21 7.94 -8.64
N ILE A 245 20.48 7.00 -9.53
CA ILE A 245 21.02 7.27 -10.88
C ILE A 245 19.99 8.05 -11.71
N GLU A 246 18.75 7.55 -11.79
CA GLU A 246 17.68 8.22 -12.53
C GLU A 246 17.30 9.57 -11.92
N MET A 247 17.29 9.65 -10.59
CA MET A 247 17.03 10.88 -9.84
C MET A 247 18.08 11.94 -10.17
N ARG A 248 19.38 11.62 -10.06
CA ARG A 248 20.44 12.59 -10.30
C ARG A 248 20.53 13.03 -11.76
N ARG A 249 20.31 12.12 -12.72
CA ARG A 249 20.20 12.47 -14.15
C ARG A 249 19.12 13.51 -14.41
N ARG A 250 17.95 13.38 -13.75
CA ARG A 250 16.86 14.36 -13.87
C ARG A 250 17.21 15.69 -13.22
N GLN A 251 17.86 15.67 -12.05
CA GLN A 251 18.34 16.88 -11.38
C GLN A 251 19.31 17.68 -12.26
N ILE A 252 20.30 17.01 -12.85
CA ILE A 252 21.27 17.63 -13.79
C ILE A 252 20.55 18.21 -14.99
N ALA A 253 19.68 17.43 -15.65
CA ALA A 253 18.96 17.86 -16.84
C ALA A 253 18.03 19.07 -16.60
N GLN A 254 17.50 19.21 -15.39
CA GLN A 254 16.60 20.30 -15.02
C GLN A 254 17.31 21.46 -14.31
N GLY A 255 18.61 21.33 -13.99
CA GLY A 255 19.36 22.33 -13.22
C GLY A 255 18.81 22.52 -11.80
N VAL A 256 18.35 21.45 -11.14
CA VAL A 256 17.71 21.51 -9.82
C VAL A 256 18.57 20.79 -8.77
N GLY A 257 18.78 21.43 -7.62
CA GLY A 257 19.60 20.90 -6.53
C GLY A 257 21.03 21.42 -6.59
N ASP A 258 21.95 20.70 -5.95
CA ASP A 258 23.36 21.08 -5.92
C ASP A 258 23.98 20.99 -7.32
N PRO A 259 24.87 21.92 -7.70
CA PRO A 259 25.63 21.86 -8.94
C PRO A 259 26.29 20.48 -9.11
N CYS A 260 26.34 19.99 -10.34
CA CYS A 260 26.99 18.71 -10.60
C CYS A 260 28.50 18.88 -10.75
N ASP A 261 29.23 17.84 -10.36
CA ASP A 261 30.68 17.76 -10.52
C ASP A 261 31.02 16.99 -11.82
N PRO A 262 31.57 17.64 -12.86
CA PRO A 262 31.90 16.95 -14.11
C PRO A 262 32.94 15.84 -13.95
N GLU A 263 33.79 15.87 -12.91
CA GLU A 263 34.78 14.81 -12.68
C GLU A 263 34.11 13.48 -12.32
N TYR A 264 33.07 13.53 -11.48
CA TYR A 264 32.41 12.33 -10.95
C TYR A 264 31.06 12.03 -11.60
N GLU A 265 30.42 13.03 -12.21
CA GLU A 265 29.03 12.98 -12.67
C GLU A 265 28.88 13.10 -14.21
N ALA A 266 29.97 13.12 -14.97
CA ALA A 266 29.91 13.13 -16.45
C ALA A 266 29.08 11.94 -17.01
N TRP A 267 29.18 10.76 -16.39
CA TRP A 267 28.40 9.58 -16.74
C TRP A 267 26.89 9.69 -16.46
N LEU A 268 26.50 10.72 -15.71
CA LEU A 268 25.10 11.12 -15.44
C LEU A 268 24.64 12.27 -16.35
N GLY A 269 25.50 12.76 -17.24
CA GLY A 269 25.20 13.86 -18.17
C GLY A 269 25.59 15.25 -17.65
N CYS A 270 26.39 15.34 -16.59
CA CYS A 270 27.01 16.60 -16.18
C CYS A 270 27.99 17.08 -17.27
N LYS A 271 28.04 18.38 -17.51
CA LYS A 271 28.89 19.02 -18.53
C LYS A 271 29.69 20.15 -17.91
#